data_AF-A0ABD1HFM5-F1
#
_entry.id   AF-A0ABD1HFM5-F1
#
_cell.length_a   1.000
_cell.length_b   1.000
_cell.length_c   1.000
_cell.angle_alpha   90.00
_cell.angle_beta   90.00
_cell.angle_gamma   90.00
#
_symmetry.space_group_name_H-M   'P 1'
#
loop_
_entity.id
_entity.type
_entity.pdbx_description
1 polymer ?
#
loop_
_entity_poly.entity_id
_entity_poly.type
_entity_poly.pdbx_seq_one_letter_code
_entity_poly.pdbx_strand_id
1 'polypeptide(L)'
;MVYCFKNIGGGSCIQICPRNGIDLVVMNPGLVIGPLLHPTLNETSKCFLTLISQGKYSNATPGGNFIYVDVRDVANAHILAFENSLANGRYCVVAQVLNCSQVLQILRQLYPTANFPI
;
A
#
# COMPACT_ATOMS: atom_id res chain seq x y z
N MET A 1 0.93 14.81 15.12
CA MET A 1 1.02 13.78 14.06
C MET A 1 -0.20 13.88 13.16
N VAL A 2 -0.10 14.62 12.06
CA VAL A 2 -1.18 14.69 11.07
C VAL A 2 -1.07 13.45 10.19
N TYR A 3 -1.94 12.48 10.45
CA TYR A 3 -2.29 11.45 9.48
C TYR A 3 -2.87 12.16 8.25
N CYS A 4 -2.06 12.36 7.21
CA CYS A 4 -2.51 12.98 5.98
C CYS A 4 -3.33 11.93 5.18
N PHE A 5 -4.51 11.59 5.68
CA PHE A 5 -5.55 10.90 4.95
C PHE A 5 -6.04 11.85 3.86
N LYS A 6 -5.60 11.64 2.62
CA LYS A 6 -6.25 11.86 1.31
C LYS A 6 -6.91 13.23 0.97
N ASN A 7 -7.37 14.03 1.93
CA ASN A 7 -8.12 15.28 1.75
C ASN A 7 -7.23 16.52 1.68
N ILE A 8 -6.02 16.44 2.24
CA ILE A 8 -4.93 17.39 2.01
C ILE A 8 -3.87 16.54 1.32
N GLY A 9 -3.52 16.83 0.07
CA GLY A 9 -2.47 16.07 -0.61
C GLY A 9 -1.17 16.12 0.21
N GLY A 10 -0.36 15.05 0.21
CA GLY A 10 0.89 15.02 0.98
C GLY A 10 1.80 16.24 0.74
N GLY A 11 1.78 16.81 -0.48
CA GLY A 11 2.50 18.03 -0.83
C GLY A 11 2.05 19.28 -0.07
N SER A 12 0.74 19.46 0.17
CA SER A 12 0.26 20.61 0.96
C SER A 12 0.47 20.40 2.46
N CYS A 13 0.36 19.16 2.96
CA CYS A 13 0.74 18.83 4.35
C CYS A 13 2.21 19.23 4.64
N ILE A 14 3.14 18.94 3.72
CA ILE A 14 4.58 19.28 3.86
C ILE A 14 4.81 20.80 3.99
N GLN A 15 3.97 21.63 3.35
CA GLN A 15 4.10 23.08 3.44
C GLN A 15 3.38 23.67 4.65
N ILE A 16 2.22 23.13 5.01
CA ILE A 16 1.32 23.67 6.04
C ILE A 16 1.82 23.32 7.44
N CYS A 17 2.26 22.09 7.68
CA CYS A 17 2.58 21.64 9.05
C CYS A 17 3.76 22.43 9.66
N PRO A 18 4.91 22.58 8.97
CA PRO A 18 6.04 23.33 9.53
C PRO A 18 5.71 24.80 9.82
N ARG A 19 4.88 25.43 8.96
CA ARG A 19 4.45 26.83 9.14
C ARG A 19 3.59 27.04 10.39
N ASN A 20 2.93 26.00 10.87
CA ASN A 20 2.05 26.04 12.04
C ASN A 20 2.69 25.38 13.27
N GLY A 21 4.01 25.12 13.27
CA GLY A 21 4.70 24.47 14.38
C GLY A 21 4.29 23.01 14.62
N ILE A 22 3.73 22.35 13.60
CA ILE A 22 3.30 20.95 13.67
C ILE A 22 4.42 20.07 13.12
N ASP A 23 4.89 19.14 13.95
CA ASP A 23 5.83 18.11 13.51
C ASP A 23 5.13 17.06 12.61
N LEU A 24 5.78 16.77 11.48
CA LEU A 24 5.22 15.98 10.38
C LEU A 24 6.23 14.93 9.89
N VAL A 25 5.80 13.67 9.97
CA VAL A 25 6.40 12.53 9.28
C VAL A 25 5.41 12.01 8.25
N VAL A 26 5.90 11.73 7.03
CA VAL A 26 5.06 11.26 5.91
C VAL A 26 5.38 9.81 5.57
N MET A 27 4.37 8.95 5.63
CA MET A 27 4.43 7.57 5.13
C MET A 27 3.95 7.50 3.68
N ASN A 28 4.74 6.89 2.80
CA ASN A 28 4.42 6.70 1.38
C ASN A 28 4.41 5.19 1.08
N PRO A 29 3.29 4.50 1.32
CA PRO A 29 3.19 3.08 1.03
C PRO A 29 3.00 2.80 -0.46
N GLY A 30 3.35 1.58 -0.89
CA GLY A 30 2.91 1.03 -2.17
C GLY A 30 1.43 0.63 -2.18
N LEU A 31 1.08 -0.34 -3.02
CA LEU A 31 -0.21 -1.02 -3.02
C LEU A 31 -0.34 -1.86 -1.74
N VAL A 32 -1.16 -1.36 -0.81
CA VAL A 32 -1.38 -1.98 0.49
C VAL A 32 -2.36 -3.15 0.35
N ILE A 33 -1.91 -4.36 0.68
CA ILE A 33 -2.72 -5.57 0.75
C ILE A 33 -2.66 -6.19 2.14
N GLY A 34 -3.55 -7.11 2.46
CA GLY A 34 -3.52 -7.85 3.72
C GLY A 34 -4.92 -8.16 4.25
N PRO A 35 -5.00 -8.68 5.49
CA PRO A 35 -6.27 -9.01 6.13
C PRO A 35 -7.19 -7.79 6.28
N LEU A 36 -8.47 -7.98 6.02
CA LEU A 36 -9.49 -6.95 6.19
C LEU A 36 -10.08 -7.03 7.60
N LEU A 37 -10.13 -5.90 8.30
CA LEU A 37 -10.80 -5.79 9.61
C LEU A 37 -12.29 -5.48 9.51
N HIS A 38 -12.77 -5.06 8.33
CA HIS A 38 -14.16 -4.70 8.07
C HIS A 38 -14.62 -5.37 6.76
N PRO A 39 -15.93 -5.63 6.58
CA PRO A 39 -16.44 -6.43 5.46
C PRO A 39 -16.46 -5.68 4.11
N THR A 40 -15.90 -4.48 4.04
CA THR A 40 -15.89 -3.66 2.82
C THR A 40 -14.49 -3.62 2.23
N LEU A 41 -14.39 -3.72 0.90
CA LEU A 41 -13.12 -3.60 0.21
C LEU A 41 -12.74 -2.13 0.05
N ASN A 42 -11.51 -1.80 0.43
CA ASN A 42 -10.88 -0.54 0.02
C ASN A 42 -10.39 -0.64 -1.45
N GLU A 43 -9.92 0.46 -2.01
CA GLU A 43 -9.50 0.51 -3.42
C GLU A 43 -8.34 -0.43 -3.76
N THR A 44 -7.31 -0.54 -2.92
CA THR A 44 -6.17 -1.43 -3.19
C THR A 44 -6.56 -2.91 -3.09
N SER A 45 -7.45 -3.26 -2.17
CA SER A 45 -8.03 -4.61 -2.06
C SER A 45 -8.95 -4.94 -3.23
N LYS A 46 -9.76 -3.98 -3.73
CA LYS A 46 -10.54 -4.16 -4.97
C LYS A 46 -9.61 -4.42 -6.16
N CYS A 47 -8.54 -3.63 -6.30
CA CYS A 47 -7.53 -3.85 -7.34
C CYS A 47 -6.94 -5.26 -7.24
N PHE A 48 -6.56 -5.71 -6.05
CA PHE A 48 -5.99 -7.05 -5.86
C PHE A 48 -7.00 -8.16 -6.18
N LEU A 49 -8.28 -7.98 -5.84
CA LEU A 49 -9.35 -8.90 -6.23
C LEU A 49 -9.53 -8.96 -7.76
N THR A 50 -9.44 -7.82 -8.45
CA THR A 50 -9.44 -7.76 -9.92
C THR A 50 -8.26 -8.54 -10.51
N LEU A 51 -7.06 -8.41 -9.95
CA LEU A 51 -5.91 -9.21 -10.35
C LEU A 51 -6.18 -10.71 -10.19
N ILE A 52 -6.69 -11.13 -9.03
CA ILE A 52 -6.98 -12.55 -8.76
C ILE A 52 -8.03 -13.10 -9.73
N SER A 53 -9.05 -12.32 -10.07
CA SER A 53 -10.17 -12.76 -10.92
C SER A 53 -9.89 -12.65 -12.42
N GLN A 54 -9.11 -11.67 -12.86
CA GLN A 54 -8.92 -11.35 -14.28
C GLN A 54 -7.47 -11.49 -14.77
N GLY A 55 -6.52 -11.72 -13.87
CA GLY A 55 -5.10 -11.88 -14.17
C GLY A 55 -4.35 -10.56 -14.38
N LYS A 56 -5.04 -9.43 -14.21
CA LYS A 56 -4.49 -8.08 -14.42
C LYS A 56 -5.26 -7.04 -13.63
N TYR A 57 -4.60 -5.92 -13.33
CA TYR A 57 -5.25 -4.77 -12.68
C TYR A 57 -6.07 -3.91 -13.64
N SER A 58 -5.62 -3.80 -14.89
CA SER A 58 -6.33 -3.06 -15.93
C SER A 58 -5.93 -3.55 -17.32
N ASN A 59 -6.76 -3.29 -18.33
CA ASN A 59 -6.42 -3.51 -19.73
C ASN A 59 -5.36 -2.53 -20.25
N ALA A 60 -5.17 -1.38 -19.58
CA ALA A 60 -4.26 -0.33 -20.01
C ALA A 60 -2.80 -0.62 -19.62
N THR A 61 -2.56 -1.50 -18.64
CA THR A 61 -1.22 -1.87 -18.16
C THR A 61 -1.03 -3.38 -18.04
N PRO A 62 -1.09 -4.14 -19.16
CA PRO A 62 -0.68 -5.53 -19.16
C PRO A 62 0.83 -5.60 -18.91
N GLY A 63 1.24 -6.12 -17.75
CA GLY A 63 2.66 -6.34 -17.43
C GLY A 63 3.36 -5.23 -16.64
N GLY A 64 2.61 -4.32 -16.00
CA GLY A 64 3.19 -3.36 -15.06
C GLY A 64 3.82 -4.04 -13.84
N ASN A 65 4.90 -3.45 -13.32
CA ASN A 65 5.44 -3.77 -11.99
C ASN A 65 4.69 -2.95 -10.94
N PHE A 66 4.24 -3.62 -9.88
CA PHE A 66 3.51 -3.01 -8.77
C PHE A 66 4.31 -3.19 -7.49
N ILE A 67 4.26 -2.15 -6.67
CA ILE A 67 4.95 -2.11 -5.38
C ILE A 67 3.95 -2.58 -4.33
N TYR A 68 4.25 -3.64 -3.59
CA TYR A 68 3.35 -4.21 -2.58
C TYR A 68 3.88 -3.98 -1.17
N VAL A 69 2.95 -3.86 -0.22
CA VAL A 69 3.25 -3.81 1.22
C VAL A 69 2.08 -4.40 2.00
N ASP A 70 2.37 -5.10 3.10
CA ASP A 70 1.33 -5.60 4.00
C ASP A 70 0.76 -4.46 4.85
N VAL A 71 -0.55 -4.44 5.07
CA VAL A 71 -1.24 -3.42 5.89
C VAL A 71 -0.70 -3.35 7.32
N ARG A 72 -0.23 -4.47 7.87
CA ARG A 72 0.36 -4.55 9.22
C ARG A 72 1.73 -3.88 9.25
N ASP A 73 2.53 -4.00 8.18
CA ASP A 73 3.82 -3.31 8.08
C ASP A 73 3.62 -1.80 7.98
N VAL A 74 2.59 -1.36 7.24
CA VAL A 74 2.22 0.06 7.19
C VAL A 74 1.79 0.55 8.57
N ALA A 75 0.97 -0.20 9.30
CA ALA A 75 0.55 0.18 10.65
C ALA A 75 1.77 0.26 11.61
N ASN A 76 2.65 -0.74 11.59
CA ASN A 76 3.87 -0.74 12.39
C ASN A 76 4.80 0.42 12.04
N ALA A 77 4.94 0.76 10.75
CA ALA A 77 5.74 1.90 10.33
C ALA A 77 5.22 3.23 10.92
N HIS A 78 3.90 3.40 10.98
CA HIS A 78 3.30 4.58 11.63
C HIS A 78 3.60 4.62 13.13
N ILE A 79 3.45 3.49 13.84
CA ILE A 79 3.74 3.40 15.27
C ILE A 79 5.21 3.73 15.53
N LEU A 80 6.13 3.10 14.81
CA LEU A 80 7.57 3.32 14.97
C LEU A 80 7.98 4.77 14.70
N ALA A 81 7.38 5.41 13.70
CA ALA A 81 7.65 6.82 13.44
C ALA A 81 7.00 7.77 14.44
N PHE A 82 5.92 7.37 15.10
CA PHE A 82 5.32 8.16 16.16
C PHE A 82 6.15 8.10 17.44
N GLU A 83 6.61 6.91 17.80
CA GLU A 83 7.32 6.66 19.05
C GLU A 83 8.78 7.13 18.99
N ASN A 84 9.40 7.14 17.80
CA ASN A 84 10.77 7.60 17.63
C ASN A 84 10.84 9.12 17.45
N SER A 85 11.30 9.84 18.48
CA SER A 85 11.47 11.30 18.45
C SER A 85 12.48 11.82 17.41
N LEU A 86 13.29 10.94 16.81
CA LEU A 86 14.21 11.28 15.74
C LEU A 86 13.62 11.04 14.34
N ALA A 87 12.44 10.41 14.25
CA ALA A 87 11.77 10.19 12.97
C ALA A 87 11.40 11.54 12.33
N ASN A 88 11.80 11.72 11.08
CA ASN A 88 11.57 12.97 10.36
C ASN A 88 11.44 12.72 8.85
N GLY A 89 10.85 13.68 8.15
CA GLY A 89 10.78 13.64 6.69
C GLY A 89 9.81 12.59 6.16
N ARG A 90 10.26 11.80 5.18
CA ARG A 90 9.41 10.94 4.36
C ARG A 90 9.97 9.52 4.29
N TYR A 91 9.11 8.53 4.55
CA TYR A 91 9.47 7.12 4.48
C TYR A 91 8.69 6.43 3.36
N CYS A 92 9.39 5.64 2.55
CA CYS A 92 8.79 4.70 1.61
C CYS A 92 8.51 3.39 2.34
N VAL A 93 7.26 2.93 2.34
CA VAL A 93 6.88 1.68 3.01
C VAL A 93 6.55 0.63 1.96
N VAL A 94 7.53 -0.23 1.67
CA VAL A 94 7.54 -1.15 0.54
C VAL A 94 8.13 -2.48 0.97
N ALA A 95 7.48 -3.59 0.61
CA ALA A 95 8.00 -4.93 0.83
C ALA A 95 8.62 -5.51 -0.44
N GLN A 96 7.89 -5.52 -1.56
CA GLN A 96 8.33 -6.14 -2.82
C GLN A 96 7.82 -5.40 -4.05
N VAL A 97 8.52 -5.57 -5.17
CA VAL A 97 8.09 -5.11 -6.49
C VAL A 97 7.84 -6.35 -7.35
N LEU A 98 6.58 -6.56 -7.75
CA LEU A 98 6.15 -7.73 -8.51
C LEU A 98 5.23 -7.32 -9.66
N ASN A 99 5.32 -8.02 -10.77
CA ASN A 99 4.30 -7.95 -11.81
C ASN A 99 3.12 -8.89 -11.50
N CYS A 100 2.03 -8.76 -12.27
CA CYS A 100 0.84 -9.58 -12.12
C CYS A 100 1.11 -11.09 -12.22
N SER A 101 1.96 -11.53 -13.16
CA SER A 101 2.23 -12.95 -13.37
C SER A 101 3.01 -13.58 -12.22
N GLN A 102 3.97 -12.84 -11.63
CA GLN A 102 4.68 -13.26 -10.42
C GLN A 102 3.72 -13.43 -9.24
N VAL A 103 2.78 -12.50 -9.04
CA VAL A 103 1.77 -12.63 -7.99
C VAL A 103 0.88 -13.86 -8.21
N LEU A 104 0.39 -14.07 -9.44
CA LEU A 104 -0.42 -15.24 -9.77
C LEU A 104 0.37 -16.55 -9.60
N GLN A 105 1.66 -16.56 -9.92
CA GLN A 105 2.53 -17.71 -9.69
C GLN A 105 2.65 -18.04 -8.20
N ILE A 106 2.85 -17.03 -7.34
CA ILE A 106 2.87 -17.21 -5.88
C ILE A 106 1.52 -17.75 -5.41
N LEU A 107 0.40 -17.20 -5.88
CA LEU A 107 -0.94 -17.66 -5.51
C LEU A 107 -1.19 -19.12 -5.92
N ARG A 108 -0.76 -19.54 -7.11
CA ARG A 108 -0.86 -20.95 -7.56
C ARG A 108 -0.04 -21.89 -6.70
N GLN A 109 1.13 -21.46 -6.20
CA GLN A 109 1.95 -22.25 -5.29
C GLN A 109 1.30 -22.40 -3.90
N LEU A 110 0.70 -21.34 -3.39
CA LEU A 110 0.04 -21.33 -2.07
C LEU A 110 -1.33 -22.03 -2.09
N TYR A 111 -2.05 -21.95 -3.20
CA TYR A 111 -3.41 -22.47 -3.37
C TYR A 111 -3.52 -23.30 -4.65
N PRO A 112 -2.93 -24.51 -4.70
CA PRO A 112 -2.81 -25.31 -5.92
C PRO A 112 -4.14 -25.81 -6.48
N THR A 113 -5.20 -25.86 -5.67
CA THR A 113 -6.54 -26.29 -6.10
C THR A 113 -7.42 -25.13 -6.58
N ALA A 114 -6.96 -23.88 -6.43
CA ALA A 114 -7.72 -22.71 -6.83
C ALA A 114 -7.48 -22.38 -8.32
N ASN A 115 -8.56 -22.04 -9.03
CA ASN A 115 -8.49 -21.67 -10.44
C ASN A 115 -8.15 -20.18 -10.57
N PHE A 116 -6.88 -19.88 -10.84
CA PHE A 116 -6.45 -18.53 -11.19
C PHE A 116 -6.37 -18.37 -12.72
N PRO A 117 -6.71 -17.18 -13.26
CA PRO A 117 -6.57 -16.87 -14.68
C PRO A 117 -5.13 -17.07 -15.15
N ILE A 118 -4.98 -17.49 -16.41
CA ILE A 118 -3.69 -17.82 -17.04
C ILE A 118 -2.86 -16.55 -17.22
#